data_AF-A0A024H5Y0-F1
#
_entry.id   AF-A0A024H5Y0-F1
#
_cell.length_a   1.000
_cell.length_b   1.000
_cell.length_c   1.000
_cell.angle_alpha   90.00
_cell.angle_beta   90.00
_cell.angle_gamma   90.00
#
_symmetry.space_group_name_H-M   'P 1'
#
loop_
_entity.id
_entity.type
_entity.pdbx_description
1 polymer ?
#
loop_
_entity_poly.entity_id
_entity_poly.type
_entity_poly.pdbx_seq_one_letter_code
_entity_poly.pdbx_strand_id
1 'polypeptide(L)'
;MEPSEERIRIVLGGELILEASESLRVLETSHPPVYYFRREAFGAGTLEPAPGSSYCEFKGVAHYLNVLGGGGAVAGAAAWFYPEPSPGYTALAGYVGLYPGRMDYCEVDGERVRPQAGSFYGGWITSKVVGPFKGEQGTAFW
;
A
#
# COMPACT_ATOMS: atom_id res chain seq x y z
N MET A 1 -3.08 -12.28 7.37
CA MET A 1 -3.75 -11.59 6.25
C MET A 1 -5.21 -11.83 6.38
N GLU A 2 -6.03 -10.82 6.12
CA GLU A 2 -7.47 -10.93 6.25
C GLU A 2 -8.16 -10.14 5.12
N PRO A 3 -9.28 -10.63 4.58
CA PRO A 3 -10.16 -9.82 3.74
C PRO A 3 -10.66 -8.60 4.52
N SER A 4 -10.81 -7.46 3.84
CA SER A 4 -11.45 -6.27 4.38
C SER A 4 -12.49 -5.74 3.39
N GLU A 5 -13.66 -5.40 3.92
CA GLU A 5 -14.79 -4.76 3.21
C GLU A 5 -14.82 -3.23 3.44
N GLU A 6 -13.81 -2.68 4.11
CA GLU A 6 -13.70 -1.23 4.34
C GLU A 6 -13.61 -0.49 2.99
N ARG A 7 -14.30 0.65 2.88
CA ARG A 7 -14.29 1.43 1.64
C ARG A 7 -12.99 2.21 1.53
N ILE A 8 -12.17 1.87 0.55
CA ILE A 8 -10.89 2.53 0.26
C ILE A 8 -11.03 3.49 -0.91
N ARG A 9 -10.44 4.68 -0.77
CA ARG A 9 -10.24 5.64 -1.87
C ARG A 9 -8.80 6.12 -1.90
N ILE A 10 -8.22 6.20 -3.10
CA ILE A 10 -6.83 6.63 -3.29
C ILE A 10 -6.81 7.70 -4.38
N VAL A 11 -6.15 8.83 -4.09
CA VAL A 11 -6.08 9.97 -5.00
C VAL A 11 -4.63 10.38 -5.26
N LEU A 12 -4.35 10.70 -6.52
CA LEU A 12 -3.06 11.22 -6.98
C LEU A 12 -3.28 12.21 -8.12
N GLY A 13 -2.62 13.38 -8.07
CA GLY A 13 -2.81 14.42 -9.07
C GLY A 13 -4.23 14.98 -9.11
N GLY A 14 -4.94 14.94 -7.97
CA GLY A 14 -6.35 15.33 -7.86
C GLY A 14 -7.35 14.32 -8.45
N GLU A 15 -6.90 13.18 -8.99
CA GLU A 15 -7.75 12.15 -9.59
C GLU A 15 -7.90 10.92 -8.68
N LEU A 16 -9.12 10.36 -8.66
CA LEU A 16 -9.40 9.08 -8.00
C LEU A 16 -8.82 7.93 -8.83
N ILE A 17 -7.68 7.40 -8.39
CA ILE A 17 -6.97 6.32 -9.09
C ILE A 17 -7.45 4.92 -8.67
N LEU A 18 -8.07 4.81 -7.49
CA LEU A 18 -8.69 3.58 -6.99
C LEU A 18 -9.85 3.91 -6.05
N GLU A 19 -10.97 3.22 -6.24
CA GLU A 19 -12.02 3.05 -5.24
C GLU A 19 -12.36 1.56 -5.13
N ALA A 20 -12.31 1.02 -3.92
CA ALA A 20 -12.54 -0.39 -3.67
C ALA A 20 -13.31 -0.61 -2.36
N SER A 21 -14.15 -1.65 -2.33
CA SER A 21 -14.79 -2.17 -1.13
C SER A 21 -14.37 -3.60 -0.82
N GLU A 22 -13.33 -4.09 -1.51
CA GLU A 22 -12.72 -5.40 -1.29
C GLU A 22 -11.21 -5.24 -1.34
N SER A 23 -10.53 -5.67 -0.28
CA SER A 23 -9.06 -5.63 -0.20
C SER A 23 -8.54 -6.76 0.68
N LEU A 24 -7.24 -7.03 0.58
CA LEU A 24 -6.53 -7.87 1.54
C LEU A 24 -5.71 -6.97 2.46
N ARG A 25 -5.95 -7.10 3.77
CA ARG A 25 -5.19 -6.41 4.80
C ARG A 25 -4.10 -7.32 5.35
N VAL A 26 -2.86 -6.88 5.28
CA VAL A 26 -1.71 -7.56 5.88
C VAL A 26 -1.40 -6.87 7.21
N LEU A 27 -1.55 -7.62 8.31
CA LEU A 27 -1.17 -7.19 9.65
C LEU A 27 0.24 -7.68 9.96
N GLU A 28 1.11 -6.78 10.39
CA GLU A 28 2.49 -7.08 10.79
C GLU A 28 2.72 -6.62 12.23
N THR A 29 3.51 -7.37 12.99
CA THR A 29 3.62 -7.22 14.45
C THR A 29 3.96 -5.81 14.94
N SER A 30 4.72 -5.03 14.17
CA SER A 30 5.21 -3.70 14.56
C SER A 30 4.86 -2.58 13.56
N HIS A 31 4.03 -2.87 12.55
CA HIS A 31 3.64 -1.92 11.52
C HIS A 31 2.11 -1.81 11.48
N PRO A 32 1.56 -0.62 11.17
CA PRO A 32 0.17 -0.48 10.79
C PRO A 32 -0.17 -1.41 9.61
N PRO A 33 -1.45 -1.74 9.43
CA PRO A 33 -1.88 -2.58 8.31
C PRO A 33 -1.43 -2.01 6.97
N VAL A 34 -1.10 -2.92 6.06
CA VAL A 34 -0.96 -2.58 4.63
C VAL A 34 -2.15 -3.16 3.89
N TYR A 35 -2.77 -2.33 3.06
CA TYR A 35 -3.86 -2.76 2.19
C TYR A 35 -3.33 -3.14 0.81
N TYR A 36 -3.81 -4.27 0.31
CA TYR A 36 -3.49 -4.84 -0.97
C TYR A 36 -4.77 -4.96 -1.80
N PHE A 37 -4.69 -4.55 -3.06
CA PHE A 37 -5.83 -4.51 -3.97
C PHE A 37 -5.55 -5.35 -5.21
N ARG A 38 -6.60 -5.90 -5.82
CA ARG A 38 -6.46 -6.48 -7.15
C ARG A 38 -5.98 -5.41 -8.12
N ARG A 39 -5.12 -5.79 -9.06
CA ARG A 39 -4.57 -4.83 -10.04
C ARG A 39 -5.67 -4.16 -10.86
N GLU A 40 -6.77 -4.86 -11.11
CA GLU A 40 -7.93 -4.38 -11.88
C GLU A 40 -8.80 -3.38 -11.11
N ALA A 41 -8.62 -3.26 -9.79
CA ALA A 41 -9.30 -2.24 -8.99
C ALA A 41 -8.72 -0.83 -9.21
N PHE A 42 -7.50 -0.75 -9.76
CA PHE A 42 -6.90 0.50 -10.16
C PHE A 42 -7.46 0.94 -11.52
N GLY A 43 -7.62 2.26 -11.71
CA GLY A 43 -8.02 2.82 -12.99
C GLY A 43 -7.08 2.40 -14.12
N ALA A 44 -7.62 2.23 -15.33
CA ALA A 44 -6.80 1.84 -16.49
C ALA A 44 -5.67 2.87 -16.73
N GLY A 45 -4.44 2.39 -16.91
CA GLY A 45 -3.28 3.26 -17.13
C GLY A 45 -2.71 3.93 -15.87
N THR A 46 -3.23 3.64 -14.68
CA THR A 46 -2.69 4.21 -13.42
C THR A 46 -1.45 3.50 -12.89
N LEU A 47 -1.09 2.33 -13.42
CA LEU A 47 0.03 1.51 -12.96
C LEU A 47 0.96 1.14 -14.10
N GLU A 48 2.23 1.52 -13.97
CA GLU A 48 3.30 1.15 -14.92
C GLU A 48 4.47 0.46 -14.19
N PRO A 49 5.18 -0.48 -14.84
CA PRO A 49 6.40 -1.05 -14.28
C PRO A 49 7.44 0.01 -13.92
N ALA A 50 8.01 -0.10 -12.72
CA ALA A 50 9.13 0.74 -12.29
C ALA A 50 10.41 -0.11 -12.18
N PRO A 51 11.59 0.47 -12.39
CA PRO A 51 12.84 -0.22 -12.11
C PRO A 51 12.99 -0.50 -10.61
N GLY A 52 13.61 -1.63 -10.29
CA GLY A 52 13.93 -2.03 -8.93
C GLY A 52 12.99 -3.09 -8.35
N SER A 53 13.49 -3.75 -7.32
CA SER A 53 12.80 -4.76 -6.55
C SER A 53 13.31 -4.75 -5.11
N SER A 54 12.57 -5.37 -4.21
CA SER A 54 13.05 -5.68 -2.86
C SER A 54 12.74 -7.12 -2.51
N TYR A 55 13.55 -7.68 -1.62
CA TYR A 55 13.31 -9.01 -1.08
C TYR A 55 12.78 -8.88 0.35
N CYS A 56 11.64 -9.51 0.60
CA CYS A 56 11.09 -9.72 1.92
C CYS A 56 11.26 -11.20 2.27
N GLU A 57 11.92 -11.49 3.39
CA GLU A 57 12.16 -12.87 3.85
C GLU A 57 10.88 -13.69 4.07
N PHE A 58 9.75 -13.01 4.28
CA PHE A 58 8.44 -13.66 4.47
C PHE A 58 7.62 -13.76 3.18
N LYS A 59 7.67 -12.75 2.31
CA LYS A 59 6.75 -12.60 1.18
C LYS A 59 7.37 -12.91 -0.18
N GLY A 60 8.71 -12.94 -0.27
CA GLY A 60 9.44 -13.13 -1.51
C GLY A 60 9.84 -11.80 -2.16
N VAL A 61 10.00 -11.82 -3.49
CA VAL A 61 10.49 -10.67 -4.27
C VAL A 61 9.33 -9.75 -4.67
N ALA A 62 9.38 -8.51 -4.21
CA ALA A 62 8.47 -7.45 -4.61
C ALA A 62 9.03 -6.74 -5.86
N HIS A 63 8.18 -6.52 -6.85
CA HIS A 63 8.47 -5.67 -8.01
C HIS A 63 7.77 -4.34 -7.87
N TYR A 64 8.45 -3.25 -8.25
CA TYR A 64 7.90 -1.91 -8.11
C TYR A 64 7.09 -1.46 -9.32
N LEU A 65 6.14 -0.56 -9.03
CA LEU A 65 5.29 0.11 -10.00
C LEU A 65 5.33 1.63 -9.74
N ASN A 66 5.34 2.43 -10.79
CA ASN A 66 4.97 3.84 -10.66
C ASN A 66 3.44 3.91 -10.64
N VAL A 67 2.94 4.89 -9.89
CA VAL A 67 1.52 5.21 -9.85
C VAL A 67 1.32 6.51 -10.62
N LEU A 68 0.44 6.47 -11.61
CA LEU A 68 0.10 7.57 -12.49
C LEU A 68 -1.28 8.11 -12.08
N GLY A 69 -1.41 9.44 -12.07
CA GLY A 69 -2.65 10.13 -11.70
C GLY A 69 -2.93 11.35 -12.56
N GLY A 70 -3.87 12.18 -12.08
CA GLY A 70 -4.38 13.32 -12.82
C GLY A 70 -3.30 14.36 -13.17
N GLY A 71 -3.50 15.06 -14.28
CA GLY A 71 -2.60 16.14 -14.70
C GLY A 71 -1.16 15.72 -15.01
N GLY A 72 -0.92 14.42 -15.26
CA GLY A 72 0.42 13.88 -15.51
C GLY A 72 1.23 13.65 -14.22
N ALA A 73 0.57 13.57 -13.06
CA ALA A 73 1.23 13.24 -11.81
C ALA A 73 1.81 11.81 -11.86
N VAL A 74 3.06 11.66 -11.43
CA VAL A 74 3.77 10.38 -11.35
C VAL A 74 4.39 10.21 -9.97
N ALA A 75 3.92 9.22 -9.22
CA ALA A 75 4.56 8.76 -8.00
C ALA A 75 5.47 7.57 -8.31
N GLY A 76 6.78 7.85 -8.43
CA GLY A 76 7.77 6.86 -8.82
C GLY A 76 7.98 5.77 -7.77
N ALA A 77 8.05 4.50 -8.20
CA ALA A 77 8.20 3.31 -7.35
C ALA A 77 7.31 3.36 -6.08
N ALA A 78 6.07 3.84 -6.25
CA ALA A 78 5.15 4.13 -5.16
C ALA A 78 4.23 2.96 -4.80
N ALA A 79 4.20 1.93 -5.66
CA ALA A 79 3.46 0.70 -5.45
C ALA A 79 4.35 -0.52 -5.68
N TRP A 80 3.91 -1.67 -5.20
CA TRP A 80 4.60 -2.95 -5.40
C TRP A 80 3.62 -4.10 -5.50
N PHE A 81 4.08 -5.20 -6.08
CA PHE A 81 3.36 -6.47 -6.10
C PHE A 81 4.33 -7.63 -5.99
N TYR A 82 3.83 -8.80 -5.60
CA TYR A 82 4.57 -10.05 -5.54
C TYR A 82 4.10 -10.96 -6.67
N PRO A 83 4.90 -11.16 -7.75
CA PRO A 83 4.53 -12.07 -8.83
C PRO A 83 4.42 -13.52 -8.34
N GLU A 84 5.38 -13.92 -7.50
CA GLU A 84 5.49 -15.26 -6.93
C GLU A 84 5.68 -15.16 -5.41
N PRO A 85 4.60 -14.93 -4.64
CA PRO A 85 4.70 -14.83 -3.19
C PRO A 85 5.09 -16.16 -2.56
N SER A 86 5.86 -16.11 -1.47
CA SER A 86 6.24 -17.30 -0.70
C SER A 86 5.01 -18.03 -0.09
N PRO A 87 5.14 -19.33 0.25
CA PRO A 87 4.07 -20.08 0.92
C PRO A 87 3.53 -19.34 2.15
N GLY A 88 2.21 -19.33 2.31
CA GLY A 88 1.52 -18.54 3.34
C GLY A 88 1.13 -17.12 2.90
N TYR A 89 1.71 -16.60 1.81
CA TYR A 89 1.37 -15.29 1.22
C TYR A 89 0.82 -15.38 -0.21
N THR A 90 0.55 -16.58 -0.73
CA THR A 90 0.12 -16.81 -2.11
C THR A 90 -1.17 -16.09 -2.49
N ALA A 91 -2.01 -15.74 -1.52
CA ALA A 91 -3.20 -14.89 -1.73
C ALA A 91 -2.85 -13.47 -2.24
N LEU A 92 -1.61 -12.99 -2.06
CA LEU A 92 -1.13 -11.72 -2.57
C LEU A 92 -0.67 -11.77 -4.04
N ALA A 93 -0.72 -12.94 -4.69
CA ALA A 93 -0.29 -13.07 -6.08
C ALA A 93 -1.09 -12.12 -6.97
N GLY A 94 -0.39 -11.18 -7.63
CA GLY A 94 -1.00 -10.16 -8.48
C GLY A 94 -1.71 -9.02 -7.75
N TYR A 95 -1.78 -9.04 -6.41
CA TYR A 95 -2.27 -7.91 -5.63
C TYR A 95 -1.19 -6.83 -5.50
N VAL A 96 -1.63 -5.58 -5.46
CA VAL A 96 -0.79 -4.39 -5.42
C VAL A 96 -0.96 -3.69 -4.07
N GLY A 97 0.15 -3.48 -3.37
CA GLY A 97 0.24 -2.57 -2.22
C GLY A 97 0.87 -1.23 -2.66
N LEU A 98 0.65 -0.17 -1.87
CA LEU A 98 1.27 1.13 -2.13
C LEU A 98 1.63 1.90 -0.86
N TYR A 99 2.53 2.89 -1.02
CA TYR A 99 2.95 3.79 0.04
C TYR A 99 1.95 4.95 0.15
N PRO A 100 1.14 5.04 1.22
CA PRO A 100 0.12 6.09 1.34
C PRO A 100 0.74 7.50 1.38
N GLY A 101 1.97 7.63 1.89
CA GLY A 101 2.70 8.90 1.93
C GLY A 101 3.23 9.40 0.59
N ARG A 102 3.06 8.63 -0.50
CA ARG A 102 3.42 9.05 -1.88
C ARG A 102 2.21 9.43 -2.72
N MET A 103 1.00 9.29 -2.18
CA MET A 103 -0.25 9.71 -2.82
C MET A 103 -0.63 11.11 -2.33
N ASP A 104 -1.60 11.78 -2.97
CA ASP A 104 -2.15 13.03 -2.43
C ASP A 104 -2.87 12.73 -1.12
N TYR A 105 -3.66 11.65 -1.11
CA TYR A 105 -4.25 11.07 0.08
C TYR A 105 -4.77 9.66 -0.18
N CYS A 106 -4.94 8.92 0.92
CA CYS A 106 -5.72 7.69 0.97
C CYS A 106 -6.80 7.81 2.04
N GLU A 107 -7.92 7.13 1.84
CA GLU A 107 -9.02 7.05 2.81
C GLU A 107 -9.41 5.60 3.08
N VAL A 108 -9.81 5.32 4.32
CA VAL A 108 -10.44 4.07 4.76
C VAL A 108 -11.74 4.43 5.46
N ASP A 109 -12.89 3.97 4.95
CA ASP A 109 -14.23 4.34 5.44
C ASP A 109 -14.45 5.87 5.52
N GLY A 110 -13.83 6.62 4.61
CA GLY A 110 -13.89 8.09 4.60
C GLY A 110 -12.96 8.78 5.61
N GLU A 111 -12.19 8.03 6.39
CA GLU A 111 -11.15 8.56 7.26
C GLU A 111 -9.83 8.71 6.49
N ARG A 112 -9.21 9.89 6.58
CA ARG A 112 -7.87 10.15 6.01
C ARG A 112 -6.81 9.29 6.68
N VAL A 113 -6.05 8.56 5.86
CA VAL A 113 -4.93 7.75 6.31
C VAL A 113 -3.74 8.63 6.65
N ARG A 114 -3.18 8.44 7.84
CA ARG A 114 -1.84 8.94 8.18
C ARG A 114 -0.82 7.88 7.75
N PRO A 115 0.20 8.21 6.94
CA PRO A 115 1.23 7.25 6.57
C PRO A 115 2.10 6.91 7.79
N GLN A 116 2.54 5.66 7.88
CA GLN A 116 3.61 5.27 8.78
C GLN A 116 4.87 6.12 8.48
N ALA A 117 5.53 6.60 9.53
CA ALA A 117 6.73 7.42 9.39
C ALA A 117 7.88 6.62 8.75
N GLY A 118 8.59 7.24 7.81
CA GLY A 118 9.68 6.63 7.03
C GLY A 118 9.33 6.45 5.56
N SER A 119 10.33 6.47 4.68
CA SER A 119 10.12 6.46 3.22
C SER A 119 9.94 5.07 2.60
N PHE A 120 10.04 4.01 3.42
CA PHE A 120 10.04 2.61 2.99
C PHE A 120 8.93 1.77 3.61
N TYR A 121 8.07 2.36 4.44
CA TYR A 121 7.01 1.63 5.12
C TYR A 121 5.65 1.87 4.48
N GLY A 122 4.96 0.78 4.18
CA GLY A 122 3.66 0.79 3.53
C GLY A 122 2.48 0.97 4.48
N GLY A 123 2.69 1.22 5.78
CA GLY A 123 1.65 1.17 6.80
C GLY A 123 0.61 2.30 6.73
N TRP A 124 -0.66 1.92 6.88
CA TRP A 124 -1.83 2.80 6.86
C TRP A 124 -2.36 2.98 8.29
N ILE A 125 -2.29 4.21 8.82
CA ILE A 125 -2.77 4.52 10.16
C ILE A 125 -4.12 5.26 10.06
N THR A 126 -5.13 4.70 10.72
CA THR A 126 -6.43 5.34 11.00
C THR A 126 -6.69 5.32 12.50
N SER A 127 -7.79 5.94 12.94
CA SER A 127 -8.23 5.98 14.33
C SER A 127 -8.45 4.59 14.95
N LYS A 128 -8.74 3.58 14.12
CA LYS A 128 -8.89 2.18 14.53
C LYS A 128 -7.55 1.47 14.79
N VAL A 129 -6.42 2.04 14.36
CA VAL A 129 -5.08 1.43 14.50
C VAL A 129 -4.33 2.09 15.66
N VAL A 130 -4.07 1.31 16.71
CA VAL A 130 -3.39 1.79 17.93
C VAL A 130 -1.90 1.42 17.89
N GLY A 131 -1.04 2.42 18.08
CA GLY A 131 0.42 2.27 18.13
C GLY A 131 0.97 1.85 19.51
N PRO A 132 2.29 1.91 19.70
CA PRO A 132 3.29 2.60 18.87
C PRO A 132 3.67 1.86 17.57
N PHE A 133 4.16 2.60 16.58
CA PHE A 133 4.59 2.03 15.29
C PHE A 133 6.06 2.33 14.97
N LYS A 134 6.73 1.37 14.32
CA LYS A 134 8.11 1.54 13.85
C LYS A 134 8.24 2.79 12.97
N GLY A 135 9.30 3.58 13.18
CA GLY A 135 9.56 4.83 12.45
C GLY A 135 9.15 6.10 13.21
N GLU A 136 8.29 5.99 14.23
CA GLU A 136 7.97 7.11 15.13
C GLU A 136 9.13 7.39 16.11
N GLN A 137 9.21 8.63 16.63
CA GLN A 137 10.27 9.04 17.55
C GLN A 137 10.31 8.13 18.79
N GLY A 138 11.46 7.50 19.06
CA GLY A 138 11.64 6.56 20.17
C GLY A 138 11.47 5.08 19.81
N THR A 139 11.09 4.74 18.57
CA THR A 139 10.93 3.33 18.12
C THR A 139 12.17 2.74 17.42
N ALA A 140 13.32 3.41 17.50
CA ALA A 140 14.53 3.06 16.73
C ALA A 140 15.11 1.65 17.03
N PHE A 141 14.72 1.03 18.16
CA PHE A 141 15.19 -0.29 18.59
C PHE A 141 14.18 -1.43 18.37
N TRP A 142 13.06 -1.16 17.66
CA TRP A 142 11.99 -2.12 17.33
C TRP A 142 12.01 -2.54 15.86
#